data_AF-A0AA38ICX7-F1
#
_entry.id   AF-A0AA38ICX7-F1
#
_cell.length_a   1.000
_cell.length_b   1.000
_cell.length_c   1.000
_cell.angle_alpha   90.00
_cell.angle_beta   90.00
_cell.angle_gamma   90.00
#
_symmetry.space_group_name_H-M   'P 1'
#
loop_
_entity.id
_entity.type
_entity.pdbx_description
1 polymer ?
#
loop_
_entity_poly.entity_id
_entity_poly.type
_entity_poly.pdbx_seq_one_letter_code
_entity_poly.pdbx_strand_id
1 'polypeptide(L)'
;MHFFSEDTIIKEKFPEDFLPVEFGGKGISLETLQEMMVSEYEQHVSFFEHLEKFKVDESRRPAKLENDEMLGFYGNFKKLNVD
;
A
#
# COMPACT_ATOMS: atom_id res chain seq x y z
N MET A 1 2.31 11.32 7.35
CA MET A 1 0.92 10.98 6.98
C MET A 1 0.12 12.25 7.16
N HIS A 2 -0.43 12.81 6.08
CA HIS A 2 -1.23 14.04 6.15
C HIS A 2 -2.70 13.65 6.34
N PHE A 3 -3.34 14.19 7.37
CA PHE A 3 -4.78 14.03 7.61
C PHE A 3 -5.44 15.36 7.29
N PHE A 4 -6.33 15.35 6.31
CA PHE A 4 -7.12 16.51 5.95
C PHE A 4 -8.52 16.31 6.52
N SER A 5 -8.90 17.17 7.46
CA SER A 5 -10.21 17.11 8.13
C SER A 5 -11.31 17.80 7.32
N GLU A 6 -10.95 18.60 6.31
CA GLU A 6 -11.88 19.41 5.54
C GLU A 6 -11.59 19.33 4.03
N ASP A 7 -12.65 19.26 3.23
CA ASP A 7 -12.61 19.12 1.77
C ASP A 7 -11.94 20.33 1.07
N THR A 8 -11.96 21.49 1.70
CA THR A 8 -11.27 22.72 1.25
C THR A 8 -9.77 22.51 1.12
N ILE A 9 -9.14 21.79 2.04
CA ILE A 9 -7.69 21.57 2.02
C ILE A 9 -7.29 20.65 0.88
N ILE A 10 -8.16 19.71 0.51
CA ILE A 10 -7.91 18.79 -0.61
C ILE A 10 -7.89 19.59 -1.93
N LYS A 11 -8.82 20.53 -2.12
CA LYS A 11 -8.87 21.39 -3.32
C LYS A 11 -7.70 22.36 -3.44
N GLU A 12 -7.07 22.75 -2.33
CA GLU A 12 -5.85 23.56 -2.35
C GLU A 12 -4.60 22.76 -2.75
N LYS A 13 -4.61 21.44 -2.52
CA LYS A 13 -3.44 20.57 -2.74
C LYS A 13 -3.46 19.85 -4.09
N PHE A 14 -4.64 19.60 -4.64
CA PHE A 14 -4.82 18.88 -5.90
C PHE A 14 -5.49 19.80 -6.92
N PRO A 15 -5.04 19.80 -8.20
CA PRO A 15 -5.73 20.54 -9.25
C PRO A 15 -7.17 20.04 -9.40
N GLU A 16 -8.12 20.96 -9.63
CA GLU A 16 -9.55 20.61 -9.75
C GLU A 16 -9.81 19.55 -10.82
N ASP A 17 -9.08 19.59 -11.94
CA ASP A 17 -9.25 18.67 -13.07
C ASP A 17 -8.78 17.24 -12.77
N PHE A 18 -7.99 17.04 -11.71
CA PHE A 18 -7.55 15.72 -11.26
C PHE A 18 -8.38 15.17 -10.11
N LEU A 19 -9.08 16.04 -9.39
CA LEU A 19 -9.88 15.64 -8.24
C LEU A 19 -11.20 15.02 -8.72
N PRO A 20 -11.55 13.79 -8.28
CA PRO A 20 -12.81 13.16 -8.66
C PRO A 20 -14.04 14.01 -8.36
N VAL A 21 -15.10 13.81 -9.15
CA VAL A 21 -16.36 14.57 -9.02
C VAL A 21 -16.99 14.42 -7.63
N GLU A 22 -16.82 13.26 -6.98
CA GLU A 22 -17.33 12.97 -5.64
C GLU A 22 -16.69 13.83 -4.55
N PHE A 23 -15.48 14.36 -4.80
CA PHE A 23 -14.80 15.30 -3.91
C PHE A 23 -15.01 16.77 -4.35
N GLY A 24 -15.95 17.00 -5.27
CA GLY A 24 -16.28 18.33 -5.79
C GLY A 24 -15.20 18.92 -6.71
N GLY A 25 -14.47 18.06 -7.41
CA GLY A 25 -13.57 18.41 -8.52
C GLY A 25 -14.22 18.22 -9.89
N LYS A 26 -13.38 18.21 -10.94
CA LYS A 26 -13.77 18.06 -12.36
C LYS A 26 -13.11 16.86 -13.04
N GLY A 27 -12.37 16.05 -12.28
CA GLY A 27 -11.75 14.82 -12.76
C GLY A 27 -12.75 13.69 -13.00
N ILE A 28 -12.24 12.52 -13.38
CA ILE A 28 -13.06 11.32 -13.57
C ILE A 28 -13.70 10.85 -12.26
N SER A 29 -14.84 10.18 -12.34
CA SER A 29 -15.51 9.62 -11.16
C SER A 29 -14.67 8.52 -10.51
N LEU A 30 -14.93 8.29 -9.21
CA LEU A 30 -14.31 7.18 -8.49
C LEU A 30 -14.67 5.82 -9.10
N GLU A 31 -15.89 5.66 -9.59
CA GLU A 31 -16.34 4.44 -10.27
C GLU A 31 -15.51 4.17 -11.54
N THR A 32 -15.40 5.16 -12.43
CA THR A 32 -14.61 5.02 -13.65
C THR A 32 -13.13 4.84 -13.34
N LEU A 33 -12.59 5.55 -12.35
CA LEU A 33 -11.21 5.38 -11.90
C LEU A 33 -10.97 3.94 -11.42
N GLN A 34 -11.90 3.36 -10.66
CA GLN A 34 -11.80 1.98 -10.18
C GLN A 34 -11.79 1.00 -11.36
N GLU A 35 -12.70 1.14 -12.33
CA GLU A 35 -12.74 0.28 -13.52
C GLU A 35 -11.44 0.36 -14.31
N MET A 36 -10.91 1.56 -14.52
CA MET A 36 -9.63 1.79 -15.20
C MET A 36 -8.47 1.11 -14.46
N MET A 37 -8.42 1.26 -13.13
CA MET A 37 -7.37 0.64 -12.32
C MET A 37 -7.45 -0.89 -12.36
N VAL A 38 -8.64 -1.48 -12.25
CA VAL A 38 -8.83 -2.93 -12.35
C VAL A 38 -8.36 -3.44 -13.71
N SER A 39 -8.76 -2.77 -14.79
CA SER A 39 -8.33 -3.14 -16.14
C SER A 39 -6.81 -3.03 -16.31
N GLU A 40 -6.18 -1.98 -15.78
CA GLU A 40 -4.73 -1.81 -15.81
C GLU A 40 -4.03 -2.96 -15.05
N TYR A 41 -4.53 -3.33 -13.87
CA TYR A 41 -3.97 -4.45 -13.11
C TYR A 41 -4.10 -5.79 -13.85
N GLU A 42 -5.24 -6.04 -14.50
CA GLU A 42 -5.46 -7.23 -15.31
C GLU A 42 -4.47 -7.32 -16.49
N GLN A 43 -4.18 -6.19 -17.14
CA GLN A 43 -3.18 -6.13 -18.22
C GLN A 43 -1.76 -6.41 -17.72
N HIS A 44 -1.48 -6.13 -16.45
CA HIS A 44 -0.16 -6.28 -15.84
C HIS A 44 0.00 -7.56 -14.98
N VAL A 45 -0.93 -8.51 -15.03
CA VAL A 45 -0.86 -9.76 -14.23
C VAL A 45 0.49 -10.48 -14.40
N SER A 46 1.00 -10.61 -15.62
CA SER A 46 2.28 -11.29 -15.86
C SER A 46 3.48 -10.58 -15.20
N PHE A 47 3.42 -9.25 -15.05
CA PHE A 47 4.44 -8.49 -14.33
C PHE A 47 4.38 -8.82 -12.83
N PHE A 48 3.19 -8.91 -12.24
CA PHE A 48 3.03 -9.31 -10.84
C PHE A 48 3.45 -10.77 -10.60
N GLU A 49 3.09 -11.70 -11.50
CA GLU A 49 3.57 -13.10 -11.44
C GLU A 49 5.10 -13.20 -11.56
N HIS A 50 5.71 -12.30 -12.34
CA HIS A 50 7.16 -12.21 -12.41
C HIS A 50 7.74 -11.69 -11.10
N LEU A 51 7.17 -10.62 -10.53
CA LEU A 51 7.57 -10.06 -9.23
C LEU A 51 7.46 -11.07 -8.09
N GLU A 52 6.44 -11.93 -8.08
CA GLU A 52 6.24 -12.95 -7.06
C GLU A 52 7.39 -13.98 -6.99
N LYS A 53 8.09 -14.18 -8.12
CA LYS A 53 9.27 -15.06 -8.19
C LYS A 53 10.49 -14.46 -7.50
N PHE A 54 10.53 -13.15 -7.27
CA PHE A 54 11.63 -12.51 -6.55
C PHE A 54 11.44 -12.74 -5.05
N LYS A 55 12.23 -13.67 -4.51
CA LYS A 55 12.32 -13.91 -3.08
C LYS A 55 13.75 -13.69 -2.63
N VAL A 56 13.90 -13.10 -1.45
CA VAL A 56 15.22 -12.96 -0.81
C VAL A 56 15.60 -14.31 -0.24
N ASP A 57 16.76 -14.81 -0.64
CA ASP A 57 17.39 -15.97 0.01
C ASP A 57 17.96 -15.53 1.36
N GLU A 58 17.17 -15.70 2.42
CA GLU A 58 17.52 -15.28 3.78
C GLU A 58 18.77 -15.98 4.33
N SER A 59 19.18 -17.12 3.74
CA SER A 59 20.43 -17.80 4.12
C SER A 59 21.68 -17.01 3.74
N ARG A 60 21.56 -16.09 2.77
CA ARG A 60 22.67 -15.24 2.28
C ARG A 60 22.77 -13.90 3.02
N ARG A 61 21.91 -13.66 4.01
CA ARG A 61 21.93 -12.42 4.77
C ARG A 61 23.25 -12.35 5.57
N PRO A 62 24.10 -11.30 5.41
CA PRO A 62 25.43 -11.25 6.03
C PRO A 62 25.42 -11.18 7.57
N ALA A 63 24.33 -10.68 8.16
CA ALA A 63 24.18 -10.53 9.60
C ALA A 63 22.75 -10.90 10.02
N LYS A 64 22.62 -11.45 11.23
CA LYS A 64 21.31 -11.69 11.84
C LYS A 64 20.62 -10.34 12.06
N LEU A 65 19.31 -10.29 11.84
CA LEU A 65 18.53 -9.08 12.08
C LEU A 65 18.52 -8.77 13.58
N GLU A 66 18.92 -7.57 13.98
CA GLU A 66 18.97 -7.18 15.40
C GLU A 66 17.58 -6.96 16.04
N ASN A 67 16.57 -6.69 15.20
CA ASN A 67 15.20 -6.36 15.64
C ASN A 67 14.19 -7.45 15.26
N ASP A 68 14.65 -8.70 15.14
CA ASP A 68 13.85 -9.85 14.69
C ASP A 68 12.61 -10.09 15.57
N GLU A 69 12.70 -9.79 16.88
CA GLU A 69 11.58 -9.83 17.83
C GLU A 69 10.49 -8.78 17.52
N MET A 70 10.85 -7.53 17.22
CA MET A 70 9.87 -6.48 16.89
C MET A 70 9.17 -6.72 15.56
N LEU A 71 9.91 -7.25 14.58
CA LEU A 71 9.42 -7.47 13.22
C LEU A 71 8.65 -8.80 13.07
N GLY A 72 8.62 -9.63 14.11
CA GLY A 72 7.84 -10.85 14.18
C GLY A 72 8.30 -11.95 13.23
N PHE A 73 9.54 -11.88 12.75
CA PHE A 73 10.08 -12.76 11.71
C PHE A 73 10.15 -14.24 12.15
N TYR A 74 10.21 -14.49 13.47
CA TYR A 74 10.25 -15.84 14.07
C TYR A 74 8.96 -16.26 14.79
N GLY A 75 7.88 -15.48 14.69
CA GLY A 75 6.61 -15.73 15.38
C GLY A 75 6.56 -15.12 16.79
N ASN A 76 5.49 -14.39 17.06
CA ASN A 76 5.25 -13.64 18.30
C ASN A 76 4.40 -14.44 19.31
N PHE A 77 4.75 -15.70 19.61
CA PHE A 77 4.15 -16.34 20.79
C PHE A 77 4.86 -15.81 22.04
N LYS A 78 4.30 -14.75 22.63
CA LYS A 78 4.68 -14.33 24.00
C LYS A 78 4.44 -15.52 24.92
N LYS A 79 5.50 -16.09 25.49
CA LYS A 79 5.39 -17.04 26.60
C LYS A 79 4.68 -16.31 27.74
N LEU A 80 3.46 -16.75 28.07
CA LEU A 80 2.71 -16.26 29.22
C LEU A 80 3.39 -16.83 30.47
N ASN A 81 4.18 -16.02 31.18
CA ASN A 81 4.63 -16.39 32.52
C ASN A 81 3.46 -16.14 33.47
N VAL A 82 2.95 -17.22 34.05
CA VAL A 82 1.93 -17.18 35.09
C VAL A 82 2.65 -17.47 36.40
N ASP A 83 2.61 -16.51 37.34
CA ASP A 83 2.98 -16.73 38.75
C ASP A 83 1.89 -17.54 39.47
#